data_AF-A0A174U1A6-F1
#
_entry.id   AF-A0A174U1A6-F1
#
_cell.length_a   1.000
_cell.length_b   1.000
_cell.length_c   1.000
_cell.angle_alpha   90.00
_cell.angle_beta   90.00
_cell.angle_gamma   90.00
#
_symmetry.space_group_name_H-M   'P 1'
#
loop_
_entity.id
_entity.type
_entity.pdbx_description
1 polymer ?
#
loop_
_entity_poly.entity_id
_entity_poly.type
_entity_poly.pdbx_seq_one_letter_code
_entity_poly.pdbx_strand_id
1 'polypeptide(L)'
;MFKGKNIYLFNESDNIIWNFASREDSCILCRNFSEGSWSSYEVIAKNCSPKFYLTTPNNNTIYIFYKDFDGNLLFKVNHNFNWSEELLLQKSINDVYTIKFKVIPLDNEVNIIYVLFNKSTHKTIILHQKLYDIYNLSNIEIIDNIDGYHSSPIKIYITKNKELRIIYQKSNDYYELGYKSFNLTSNCWSKFNTIAKDITPFVDYQFLLTSDTSLTESSQQLASSPHEENYLSYKLKLEKIEKSLNIFNDNKELIQECINYLQENLSIKDKENLKLKEMNLQDNIKIVNLTKEVLYLKEKLNNEDSKLLRLLNNLLSKI
;
A
#
# COMPACT_ATOMS: atom_id res chain seq x y z
N MET A 1 7.29 17.47 -4.05
CA MET A 1 7.47 16.63 -2.84
C MET A 1 6.29 15.67 -2.78
N PHE A 2 6.50 14.37 -2.57
CA PHE A 2 5.40 13.40 -2.44
C PHE A 2 4.75 13.58 -1.05
N LYS A 3 3.53 14.10 -0.99
CA LYS A 3 2.71 14.10 0.25
C LYS A 3 1.61 13.03 0.22
N GLY A 4 1.61 12.15 -0.78
CA GLY A 4 0.64 11.07 -0.96
C GLY A 4 1.08 9.73 -0.34
N LYS A 5 0.13 8.82 -0.16
CA LYS A 5 0.38 7.45 0.29
C LYS A 5 1.09 6.67 -0.83
N ASN A 6 2.25 6.11 -0.54
CA ASN A 6 2.88 5.12 -1.43
C ASN A 6 2.19 3.78 -1.21
N ILE A 7 1.76 3.15 -2.30
CA ILE A 7 1.19 1.80 -2.28
C ILE A 7 2.13 0.90 -3.07
N TYR A 8 2.53 -0.20 -2.46
CA TYR A 8 3.36 -1.21 -3.09
C TYR A 8 2.50 -2.43 -3.36
N LEU A 9 2.65 -2.99 -4.56
CA LEU A 9 1.99 -4.21 -4.97
C LEU A 9 3.06 -5.17 -5.46
N PHE A 10 3.15 -6.35 -4.86
CA PHE A 10 4.05 -7.39 -5.29
C PHE A 10 3.31 -8.34 -6.24
N ASN A 11 3.84 -8.50 -7.44
CA ASN A 11 3.39 -9.54 -8.37
C ASN A 11 4.36 -10.72 -8.30
N GLU A 12 3.89 -11.84 -7.75
CA GLU A 12 4.66 -13.06 -7.56
C GLU A 12 5.03 -13.75 -8.88
N SER A 13 4.18 -13.71 -9.91
CA SER A 13 4.41 -14.46 -11.16
C SER A 13 5.62 -13.96 -11.92
N ASP A 14 5.84 -12.65 -11.91
CA ASP A 14 6.91 -12.00 -12.68
C ASP A 14 8.06 -11.51 -11.79
N ASN A 15 7.96 -11.69 -10.47
CA ASN A 15 8.88 -11.15 -9.46
C ASN A 15 9.06 -9.62 -9.58
N ILE A 16 7.94 -8.91 -9.76
CA ILE A 16 7.91 -7.46 -9.97
C ILE A 16 7.23 -6.77 -8.82
N ILE A 17 7.86 -5.72 -8.31
CA ILE A 17 7.26 -4.83 -7.31
C ILE A 17 6.79 -3.57 -8.02
N TRP A 18 5.49 -3.36 -8.04
CA TRP A 18 4.89 -2.10 -8.47
C TRP A 18 4.83 -1.11 -7.32
N ASN A 19 5.17 0.13 -7.61
CA ASN A 19 5.03 1.25 -6.69
C ASN A 19 4.12 2.29 -7.31
N PHE A 20 3.01 2.56 -6.63
CA PHE A 20 2.06 3.60 -6.96
C PHE A 20 2.17 4.75 -5.96
N ALA A 21 2.17 5.96 -6.48
CA ALA A 21 2.28 7.17 -5.67
C ALA A 21 1.31 8.23 -6.18
N SER A 22 0.78 9.04 -5.27
CA SER A 22 0.07 10.27 -5.63
C SER A 22 0.92 11.49 -5.29
N ARG A 23 0.88 12.49 -6.18
CA ARG A 23 1.52 13.80 -5.97
C ARG A 23 0.48 14.86 -5.65
N GLU A 24 0.94 15.96 -5.05
CA GLU A 24 0.08 17.12 -4.72
C GLU A 24 -0.49 17.82 -5.96
N ASP A 25 0.22 17.73 -7.09
CA ASP A 25 -0.27 18.19 -8.40
C ASP A 25 -1.34 17.25 -9.00
N SER A 26 -1.88 16.34 -8.18
CA SER A 26 -3.09 15.57 -8.47
C SER A 26 -2.94 14.63 -9.66
N CYS A 27 -1.79 13.96 -9.68
CA CYS A 27 -1.53 12.84 -10.57
C CYS A 27 -1.29 11.55 -9.79
N ILE A 28 -1.64 10.43 -10.42
CA ILE A 28 -1.29 9.08 -9.99
C ILE A 28 -0.09 8.66 -10.84
N LEU A 29 0.98 8.26 -10.18
CA LEU A 29 2.21 7.78 -10.80
C LEU A 29 2.39 6.29 -10.51
N CYS A 30 3.05 5.59 -11.43
CA CYS A 30 3.56 4.27 -11.15
C CYS A 30 5.02 4.11 -11.60
N ARG A 31 5.72 3.20 -10.96
CA ARG A 31 6.98 2.62 -11.44
C ARG A 31 7.02 1.15 -11.00
N ASN A 32 7.92 0.39 -11.58
CA ASN A 32 8.15 -1.01 -11.21
C ASN A 32 9.61 -1.25 -10.86
N PHE A 33 9.84 -2.26 -10.04
CA PHE A 33 11.16 -2.81 -9.74
C PHE A 33 11.24 -4.19 -10.38
N SER A 34 12.16 -4.34 -11.32
CA SER A 34 12.47 -5.59 -12.00
C SER A 34 13.98 -5.67 -12.23
N GLU A 35 14.53 -6.88 -12.27
CA GLU A 35 15.95 -7.13 -12.59
C GLU A 35 16.93 -6.31 -11.71
N GLY A 36 16.57 -6.06 -10.45
CA GLY A 36 17.42 -5.35 -9.49
C GLY A 36 17.41 -3.82 -9.60
N SER A 37 16.55 -3.23 -10.45
CA SER A 37 16.50 -1.78 -10.64
C SER A 37 15.07 -1.22 -10.68
N TRP A 38 14.89 0.04 -10.31
CA TRP A 38 13.63 0.76 -10.43
C TRP A 38 13.53 1.42 -11.80
N SER A 39 12.38 1.27 -12.47
CA SER A 39 12.05 2.06 -13.64
C SER A 39 11.73 3.52 -13.28
N SER A 40 11.68 4.37 -14.30
CA SER A 40 11.26 5.77 -14.15
C SER A 40 9.77 5.85 -13.81
N TYR A 41 9.35 6.91 -13.12
CA TYR A 41 7.93 7.14 -12.87
C TYR A 41 7.18 7.49 -14.17
N GLU A 42 6.11 6.75 -14.42
CA GLU A 42 5.12 7.02 -15.46
C GLU A 42 3.88 7.70 -14.86
N VAL A 43 3.28 8.64 -15.59
CA VAL A 43 2.03 9.31 -15.17
C VAL A 43 0.82 8.52 -15.67
N ILE A 44 0.07 7.92 -14.75
CA ILE A 44 -1.07 7.06 -15.08
C ILE A 44 -2.37 7.85 -15.16
N ALA A 45 -2.55 8.83 -14.28
CA ALA A 45 -3.70 9.72 -14.30
C ALA A 45 -3.28 11.14 -13.93
N LYS A 46 -3.98 12.15 -14.49
CA LYS A 46 -3.79 13.58 -14.20
C LYS A 46 -5.13 14.17 -13.77
N ASN A 47 -5.09 15.33 -13.10
CA ASN A 47 -6.28 16.07 -12.66
C ASN A 47 -7.25 15.21 -11.84
N CYS A 48 -6.69 14.42 -10.91
CA CYS A 48 -7.42 13.42 -10.16
C CYS A 48 -7.14 13.49 -8.66
N SER A 49 -8.10 13.01 -7.88
CA SER A 49 -7.98 12.86 -6.44
C SER A 49 -6.74 12.04 -6.07
N PRO A 50 -5.96 12.45 -5.06
CA PRO A 50 -4.82 11.67 -4.57
C PRO A 50 -5.24 10.36 -3.87
N LYS A 51 -6.54 10.19 -3.60
CA LYS A 51 -7.14 8.95 -3.11
C LYS A 51 -7.60 8.10 -4.29
N PHE A 52 -7.05 6.89 -4.37
CA PHE A 52 -7.36 5.88 -5.38
C PHE A 52 -7.38 4.49 -4.73
N TYR A 53 -7.99 3.53 -5.43
CA TYR A 53 -8.02 2.12 -5.05
C TYR A 53 -7.23 1.31 -6.07
N LEU A 54 -6.52 0.30 -5.57
CA LEU A 54 -5.75 -0.66 -6.35
C LEU A 54 -6.26 -2.06 -6.05
N THR A 55 -6.34 -2.89 -7.08
CA THR A 55 -6.62 -4.32 -6.92
C THR A 55 -6.05 -5.14 -8.07
N THR A 56 -5.73 -6.39 -7.80
CA THR A 56 -5.24 -7.38 -8.76
C THR A 56 -6.08 -8.65 -8.62
N PRO A 57 -7.24 -8.74 -9.29
CA PRO A 57 -8.08 -9.95 -9.21
C PRO A 57 -7.36 -11.18 -9.77
N ASN A 58 -6.41 -10.98 -10.70
CA ASN A 58 -5.47 -12.00 -11.15
C ASN A 58 -4.04 -11.41 -11.17
N ASN A 59 -3.02 -12.28 -11.14
CA ASN A 59 -1.62 -11.88 -10.93
C ASN A 59 -1.10 -10.92 -12.01
N ASN A 60 -1.64 -10.95 -13.23
CA ASN A 60 -1.09 -10.20 -14.37
C ASN A 60 -1.85 -8.91 -14.71
N THR A 61 -2.87 -8.54 -13.93
CA THR A 61 -3.73 -7.40 -14.25
C THR A 61 -3.91 -6.50 -13.05
N ILE A 62 -3.51 -5.23 -13.19
CA ILE A 62 -3.65 -4.21 -12.15
C ILE A 62 -4.79 -3.28 -12.52
N TYR A 63 -5.76 -3.13 -11.64
CA TYR A 63 -6.82 -2.14 -11.78
C TYR A 63 -6.59 -0.96 -10.85
N ILE A 64 -6.71 0.25 -11.40
CA ILE A 64 -6.71 1.50 -10.64
C ILE A 64 -8.08 2.15 -10.78
N PHE A 65 -8.70 2.47 -9.65
CA PHE A 65 -9.95 3.22 -9.57
C PHE A 65 -9.70 4.56 -8.89
N TYR A 66 -10.11 5.65 -9.51
CA TYR A 66 -9.87 6.99 -8.99
C TYR A 66 -10.98 7.96 -9.41
N LYS A 67 -11.01 9.10 -8.73
CA LYS A 67 -11.95 10.17 -9.00
C LYS A 67 -11.23 11.32 -9.68
N ASP A 68 -11.74 11.86 -10.78
CA ASP A 68 -11.20 13.11 -11.34
C ASP A 68 -11.65 14.33 -10.50
N PHE A 69 -11.25 15.52 -10.91
CA PHE A 69 -11.66 16.78 -10.28
C PHE A 69 -13.12 17.18 -10.52
N ASP A 70 -13.72 16.73 -11.62
CA ASP A 70 -15.15 16.91 -11.89
C ASP A 70 -16.02 15.95 -11.05
N GLY A 71 -15.35 15.02 -10.38
CA GLY A 71 -15.92 14.07 -9.47
C GLY A 71 -16.49 12.81 -10.11
N ASN A 72 -16.11 12.55 -11.36
CA ASN A 72 -16.39 11.32 -12.07
C ASN A 72 -15.53 10.19 -11.51
N LEU A 73 -16.09 8.99 -11.46
CA LEU A 73 -15.34 7.79 -11.14
C LEU A 73 -14.81 7.16 -12.43
N LEU A 74 -13.51 6.93 -12.46
CA LEU A 74 -12.76 6.44 -13.60
C LEU A 74 -11.99 5.19 -13.19
N PHE A 75 -11.70 4.33 -14.17
CA PHE A 75 -10.73 3.26 -13.97
C PHE A 75 -9.78 3.10 -15.16
N LYS A 76 -8.61 2.54 -14.84
CA LYS A 76 -7.59 2.11 -15.79
C LYS A 76 -7.11 0.72 -15.48
N VAL A 77 -6.69 0.01 -16.51
CA VAL A 77 -6.14 -1.34 -16.42
C VAL A 77 -4.70 -1.33 -16.91
N ASN A 78 -3.81 -1.95 -16.16
CA ASN A 78 -2.54 -2.42 -16.69
C ASN A 78 -2.68 -3.91 -17.01
N HIS A 79 -2.44 -4.27 -18.26
CA HIS A 79 -2.32 -5.66 -18.68
C HIS A 79 -1.02 -5.80 -19.48
N ASN A 80 -0.12 -6.66 -19.02
CA ASN A 80 1.21 -6.87 -19.62
C ASN A 80 1.97 -5.55 -19.84
N PHE A 81 2.06 -4.70 -18.81
CA PHE A 81 2.74 -3.40 -18.82
C PHE A 81 2.10 -2.32 -19.70
N ASN A 82 0.99 -2.61 -20.37
CA ASN A 82 0.27 -1.62 -21.17
C ASN A 82 -0.92 -1.08 -20.40
N TRP A 83 -0.98 0.24 -20.26
CA TRP A 83 -2.12 0.93 -19.66
C TRP A 83 -3.22 1.14 -20.69
N SER A 84 -4.44 0.80 -20.30
CA SER A 84 -5.64 1.03 -21.09
C SER A 84 -5.98 2.53 -21.19
N GLU A 85 -6.88 2.82 -22.13
CA GLU A 85 -7.69 4.02 -22.06
C GLU A 85 -8.50 4.05 -20.77
N GLU A 86 -8.82 5.26 -20.32
CA GLU A 86 -9.61 5.52 -19.13
C GLU A 86 -11.08 5.26 -19.41
N LEU A 87 -11.73 4.41 -18.61
CA LEU A 87 -13.16 4.15 -18.73
C LEU A 87 -13.93 4.84 -17.60
N LEU A 88 -15.00 5.55 -17.98
CA LEU A 88 -15.93 6.19 -17.06
C LEU A 88 -16.88 5.16 -16.45
N LEU A 89 -16.80 4.97 -15.14
CA LEU A 89 -17.71 4.10 -14.38
C LEU A 89 -19.00 4.82 -14.00
N GLN A 90 -18.87 6.05 -13.50
CA GLN A 90 -19.99 6.81 -12.98
C GLN A 90 -19.71 8.30 -13.06
N LYS A 91 -20.64 9.06 -13.64
CA LYS A 91 -20.58 10.52 -13.66
C LYS A 91 -21.10 11.13 -12.36
N SER A 92 -20.47 12.20 -11.87
CA SER A 92 -21.11 13.04 -10.87
C SER A 92 -22.33 13.72 -11.50
N ILE A 93 -23.52 13.55 -10.91
CA ILE A 93 -24.73 14.19 -11.42
C ILE A 93 -24.81 15.59 -10.77
N ASN A 94 -24.36 16.61 -11.51
CA ASN A 94 -24.56 18.06 -11.30
C ASN A 94 -24.37 18.58 -9.86
N ASP A 95 -23.29 18.23 -9.17
CA ASP A 95 -23.02 18.58 -7.76
C ASP A 95 -24.08 18.15 -6.73
N VAL A 96 -25.24 17.63 -7.17
CA VAL A 96 -26.36 17.16 -6.35
C VAL A 96 -25.94 15.95 -5.55
N TYR A 97 -25.10 15.08 -6.13
CA TYR A 97 -24.67 13.85 -5.49
C TYR A 97 -23.23 13.92 -4.99
N THR A 98 -23.04 13.52 -3.73
CA THR A 98 -21.71 13.12 -3.24
C THR A 98 -21.53 11.64 -3.49
N ILE A 99 -20.52 11.27 -4.27
CA ILE A 99 -20.17 9.87 -4.55
C ILE A 99 -19.03 9.43 -3.65
N LYS A 100 -19.25 8.36 -2.89
CA LYS A 100 -18.21 7.53 -2.26
C LYS A 100 -18.27 6.15 -2.88
N PHE A 101 -17.15 5.45 -2.94
CA PHE A 101 -17.12 4.09 -3.45
C PHE A 101 -16.08 3.26 -2.71
N LYS A 102 -16.24 1.94 -2.78
CA LYS A 102 -15.25 0.96 -2.36
C LYS A 102 -15.14 -0.12 -3.42
N VAL A 103 -13.92 -0.57 -3.63
CA VAL A 103 -13.57 -1.64 -4.56
C VAL A 103 -13.14 -2.84 -3.73
N ILE A 104 -13.74 -3.99 -4.00
CA ILE A 104 -13.49 -5.24 -3.28
C ILE A 104 -13.17 -6.33 -4.30
N PRO A 105 -11.91 -6.81 -4.39
CA PRO A 105 -11.64 -8.07 -5.10
C PRO A 105 -12.32 -9.22 -4.37
N LEU A 106 -13.05 -10.05 -5.11
CA LEU A 106 -13.68 -11.24 -4.58
C LEU A 106 -13.64 -12.34 -5.65
N ASP A 107 -12.83 -13.36 -5.38
CA ASP A 107 -12.43 -14.37 -6.36
C ASP A 107 -11.85 -13.71 -7.63
N ASN A 108 -12.37 -14.04 -8.82
CA ASN A 108 -11.90 -13.48 -10.09
C ASN A 108 -12.66 -12.22 -10.52
N GLU A 109 -13.56 -11.71 -9.68
CA GLU A 109 -14.38 -10.54 -9.97
C GLU A 109 -13.98 -9.36 -9.09
N VAL A 110 -14.22 -8.14 -9.58
CA VAL A 110 -14.10 -6.93 -8.78
C VAL A 110 -15.47 -6.36 -8.50
N ASN A 111 -15.82 -6.30 -7.22
CA ASN A 111 -17.08 -5.78 -6.73
C ASN A 111 -16.91 -4.29 -6.38
N ILE A 112 -17.74 -3.45 -6.97
CA ILE A 112 -17.71 -2.00 -6.80
C ILE A 112 -18.99 -1.61 -6.07
N ILE A 113 -18.85 -1.09 -4.85
CA ILE A 113 -19.96 -0.61 -4.04
C ILE A 113 -19.93 0.91 -4.03
N TYR A 114 -21.01 1.52 -4.49
CA TYR A 114 -21.20 2.96 -4.51
C TYR A 114 -22.11 3.40 -3.39
N VAL A 115 -21.84 4.57 -2.85
CA VAL A 115 -22.75 5.29 -1.98
C VAL A 115 -22.96 6.68 -2.55
N LEU A 116 -24.17 6.91 -3.05
CA LEU A 116 -24.61 8.17 -3.62
C LEU A 116 -25.44 8.91 -2.57
N PHE A 117 -24.94 10.04 -2.08
CA PHE A 117 -25.71 10.90 -1.20
C PHE A 117 -26.27 12.09 -1.98
N ASN A 118 -27.60 12.18 -2.07
CA ASN A 118 -28.30 13.31 -2.67
C ASN A 118 -28.38 14.45 -1.64
N LYS A 119 -27.68 15.55 -1.91
CA LYS A 119 -27.64 16.73 -1.04
C LYS A 119 -29.00 17.44 -0.94
N SER A 120 -29.85 17.32 -1.95
CA SER A 120 -31.15 18.00 -2.03
C SER A 120 -32.26 17.24 -1.32
N THR A 121 -32.29 15.91 -1.46
CA THR A 121 -33.33 15.07 -0.83
C THR A 121 -32.90 14.47 0.50
N HIS A 122 -31.62 14.64 0.87
CA HIS A 122 -30.99 13.99 2.00
C HIS A 122 -31.10 12.46 1.98
N LYS A 123 -31.22 11.84 0.80
CA LYS A 123 -31.26 10.38 0.65
C LYS A 123 -29.91 9.82 0.23
N THR A 124 -29.59 8.65 0.79
CA THR A 124 -28.41 7.86 0.44
C THR A 124 -28.84 6.61 -0.33
N ILE A 125 -28.25 6.39 -1.50
CA ILE A 125 -28.48 5.20 -2.32
C ILE A 125 -27.21 4.35 -2.28
N ILE A 126 -27.35 3.08 -1.95
CA ILE A 126 -26.25 2.10 -2.04
C ILE A 126 -26.43 1.30 -3.32
N LEU A 127 -25.38 1.27 -4.14
CA LEU A 127 -25.38 0.56 -5.41
C LEU A 127 -24.25 -0.48 -5.47
N HIS A 128 -24.45 -1.51 -6.25
CA HIS A 128 -23.46 -2.54 -6.53
C HIS A 128 -23.29 -2.71 -8.03
N GLN A 129 -22.05 -2.84 -8.46
CA GLN A 129 -21.68 -3.23 -9.81
C GLN A 129 -20.52 -4.21 -9.73
N LYS A 130 -20.42 -5.08 -10.71
CA LYS A 130 -19.33 -6.06 -10.83
C LYS A 130 -18.55 -5.83 -12.11
N LEU A 131 -17.26 -6.09 -12.03
CA LEU A 131 -16.34 -6.15 -13.16
C LEU A 131 -15.87 -7.59 -13.27
N TYR A 132 -16.37 -8.30 -14.29
CA TYR A 132 -16.10 -9.72 -14.54
C TYR A 132 -14.75 -9.96 -15.21
N ASP A 133 -14.33 -9.01 -16.04
CA ASP A 133 -13.08 -9.01 -16.80
C ASP A 133 -12.70 -7.55 -17.12
N ILE A 134 -11.54 -7.32 -17.73
CA ILE A 134 -10.89 -6.01 -17.98
C ILE A 134 -11.88 -4.90 -18.38
N TYR A 135 -12.90 -5.18 -19.20
CA TYR A 135 -13.90 -4.20 -19.63
C TYR A 135 -15.36 -4.67 -19.51
N ASN A 136 -15.61 -5.78 -18.81
CA ASN A 136 -16.97 -6.33 -18.72
C ASN A 136 -17.64 -5.93 -17.41
N LEU A 137 -18.35 -4.80 -17.45
CA LEU A 137 -19.13 -4.28 -16.33
C LEU A 137 -20.55 -4.84 -16.36
N SER A 138 -21.02 -5.26 -15.19
CA SER A 138 -22.44 -5.56 -14.99
C SER A 138 -23.29 -4.30 -15.04
N ASN A 139 -24.60 -4.51 -15.17
CA ASN A 139 -25.57 -3.47 -14.81
C ASN A 139 -25.40 -3.09 -13.34
N ILE A 140 -25.74 -1.84 -13.03
CA ILE A 140 -25.76 -1.32 -11.66
C ILE A 140 -27.03 -1.80 -10.96
N GLU A 141 -26.87 -2.42 -9.80
CA GLU A 141 -27.96 -2.89 -8.95
C GLU A 141 -28.14 -1.97 -7.74
N ILE A 142 -29.38 -1.64 -7.39
CA ILE A 142 -29.69 -0.90 -6.16
C ILE A 142 -29.74 -1.91 -5.01
N ILE A 143 -28.85 -1.73 -4.02
CA ILE A 143 -28.86 -2.53 -2.80
C ILE A 143 -29.92 -2.01 -1.83
N ASP A 144 -29.92 -0.70 -1.58
CA ASP A 144 -30.89 -0.06 -0.68
C ASP A 144 -30.97 1.46 -0.86
N ASN A 145 -32.05 2.04 -0.35
CA ASN A 145 -32.28 3.47 -0.21
C ASN A 145 -32.47 3.81 1.27
N ILE A 146 -31.69 4.76 1.75
CA ILE A 146 -31.61 5.13 3.16
C ILE A 146 -31.88 6.63 3.30
N ASP A 147 -32.65 7.01 4.31
CA ASP A 147 -32.83 8.41 4.66
C ASP A 147 -31.67 8.93 5.51
N GLY A 148 -31.20 10.13 5.19
CA GLY A 148 -30.13 10.83 5.90
C GLY A 148 -28.73 10.68 5.28
N TYR A 149 -27.80 11.47 5.84
CA TYR A 149 -26.37 11.40 5.57
C TYR A 149 -25.60 10.94 6.80
N HIS A 150 -24.71 9.98 6.60
CA HIS A 150 -23.67 9.65 7.57
C HIS A 150 -22.30 9.82 6.93
N SER A 151 -21.33 10.33 7.72
CA SER A 151 -19.95 10.52 7.26
C SER A 151 -19.28 9.20 6.85
N SER A 152 -19.67 8.08 7.48
CA SER A 152 -19.29 6.72 7.10
C SER A 152 -20.55 5.85 6.93
N PRO A 153 -21.29 6.04 5.82
CA PRO A 153 -22.66 5.51 5.69
C PRO A 153 -22.72 3.99 5.63
N ILE A 154 -21.64 3.35 5.20
CA ILE A 154 -21.54 1.90 5.14
C ILE A 154 -20.18 1.43 5.67
N LYS A 155 -20.18 0.22 6.23
CA LYS A 155 -18.98 -0.60 6.44
C LYS A 155 -19.11 -1.85 5.60
N ILE A 156 -18.00 -2.30 5.02
CA ILE A 156 -17.96 -3.44 4.12
C ILE A 156 -16.89 -4.40 4.63
N TYR A 157 -17.19 -5.68 4.64
CA TYR A 157 -16.24 -6.73 4.97
C TYR A 157 -16.60 -8.03 4.22
N ILE A 158 -15.60 -8.90 4.11
CA ILE A 158 -15.75 -10.24 3.56
C ILE A 158 -15.65 -11.21 4.73
N THR A 159 -16.62 -12.12 4.86
CA THR A 159 -16.57 -13.18 5.88
C THR A 159 -15.54 -14.26 5.51
N LYS A 160 -15.21 -15.15 6.46
CA LYS A 160 -14.36 -16.33 6.18
C LYS A 160 -14.91 -17.21 5.05
N ASN A 161 -16.22 -17.23 4.89
CA ASN A 161 -16.91 -17.97 3.83
C ASN A 161 -17.00 -17.19 2.51
N LYS A 162 -16.19 -16.13 2.35
CA LYS A 162 -16.18 -15.22 1.19
C LYS A 162 -17.51 -14.51 0.91
N GLU A 163 -18.41 -14.46 1.88
CA GLU A 163 -19.65 -13.70 1.76
C GLU A 163 -19.36 -12.21 1.96
N LEU A 164 -19.71 -11.38 0.98
CA LEU A 164 -19.58 -9.93 1.08
C LEU A 164 -20.75 -9.37 1.90
N ARG A 165 -20.46 -8.59 2.94
CA ARG A 165 -21.48 -7.98 3.80
C ARG A 165 -21.32 -6.47 3.86
N ILE A 166 -22.46 -5.78 3.82
CA ILE A 166 -22.55 -4.33 3.98
C ILE A 166 -23.37 -4.05 5.23
N ILE A 167 -22.72 -3.43 6.23
CA ILE A 167 -23.36 -2.95 7.45
C ILE A 167 -23.66 -1.47 7.30
N TYR A 168 -24.90 -1.09 7.61
CA TYR A 168 -25.37 0.28 7.56
C TYR A 168 -26.54 0.47 8.52
N GLN A 169 -26.85 1.73 8.81
CA GLN A 169 -28.06 2.09 9.55
C GLN A 169 -29.11 2.68 8.62
N LYS A 170 -30.38 2.45 8.93
CA LYS A 170 -31.52 3.12 8.32
C LYS A 170 -32.40 3.75 9.40
N SER A 171 -33.06 4.86 9.08
CA SER A 171 -34.05 5.48 9.96
C SER A 171 -35.45 5.11 9.48
N ASN A 172 -36.22 4.42 10.32
CA ASN A 172 -37.65 4.17 10.10
C ASN A 172 -38.33 4.13 11.48
N ASP A 173 -38.85 5.27 11.93
CA ASP A 173 -39.30 5.58 13.30
C ASP A 173 -38.22 5.50 14.41
N TYR A 174 -37.27 4.58 14.24
CA TYR A 174 -36.05 4.38 15.04
C TYR A 174 -34.85 4.26 14.10
N TYR A 175 -33.64 4.37 14.64
CA TYR A 175 -32.43 3.98 13.93
C TYR A 175 -32.25 2.47 14.05
N GLU A 176 -32.22 1.77 12.91
CA GLU A 176 -31.94 0.34 12.85
C GLU A 176 -30.55 0.12 12.25
N LEU A 177 -29.64 -0.43 13.04
CA LEU A 177 -28.35 -0.93 12.56
C LEU A 177 -28.54 -2.35 12.07
N GLY A 178 -28.05 -2.65 10.87
CA GLY A 178 -28.17 -3.99 10.31
C GLY A 178 -27.24 -4.20 9.14
N TYR A 179 -27.46 -5.31 8.43
CA TYR A 179 -26.64 -5.67 7.27
C TYR A 179 -27.42 -6.34 6.15
N LYS A 180 -26.88 -6.23 4.95
CA LYS A 180 -27.19 -7.11 3.82
C LYS A 180 -25.96 -7.92 3.46
N SER A 181 -26.19 -9.15 3.03
CA SER A 181 -25.18 -10.06 2.53
C SER A 181 -25.36 -10.27 1.04
N PHE A 182 -24.26 -10.37 0.31
CA PHE A 182 -24.26 -10.78 -1.07
C PHE A 182 -23.93 -12.26 -1.17
N ASN A 183 -24.86 -13.03 -1.73
CA ASN A 183 -24.66 -14.43 -2.01
C ASN A 183 -24.03 -14.59 -3.40
N LEU A 184 -22.79 -15.05 -3.44
CA LEU A 184 -22.03 -15.26 -4.69
C LEU A 184 -22.70 -16.28 -5.62
N THR A 185 -23.31 -17.32 -5.07
CA THR A 185 -23.95 -18.40 -5.84
C THR A 185 -25.23 -17.95 -6.51
N SER A 186 -26.08 -17.21 -5.80
CA SER A 186 -27.34 -16.70 -6.36
C SER A 186 -27.22 -15.32 -7.02
N ASN A 187 -26.07 -14.67 -6.89
CA ASN A 187 -25.82 -13.32 -7.38
C ASN A 187 -26.87 -12.30 -6.90
N CYS A 188 -27.30 -12.44 -5.64
CA CYS A 188 -28.37 -11.61 -5.06
C CYS A 188 -28.01 -11.12 -3.67
N TRP A 189 -28.50 -9.92 -3.34
CA TRP A 189 -28.45 -9.39 -1.99
C TRP A 189 -29.57 -9.96 -1.13
N SER A 190 -29.26 -10.27 0.13
CA SER A 190 -30.25 -10.67 1.13
C SER A 190 -31.17 -9.51 1.53
N LYS A 191 -32.26 -9.84 2.22
CA LYS A 191 -33.07 -8.84 2.93
C LYS A 191 -32.22 -8.17 4.03
N PHE A 192 -32.59 -6.96 4.43
CA PHE A 192 -31.93 -6.28 5.54
C PHE A 192 -32.14 -7.05 6.84
N ASN A 193 -31.05 -7.44 7.50
CA ASN A 193 -31.06 -8.14 8.78
C ASN A 193 -30.71 -7.15 9.88
N THR A 194 -31.66 -6.87 10.76
CA THR A 194 -31.46 -5.95 11.88
C THR A 194 -30.57 -6.60 12.94
N ILE A 195 -29.57 -5.85 13.39
CA ILE A 195 -28.68 -6.20 14.51
C ILE A 195 -29.17 -5.51 15.79
N ALA A 196 -29.45 -4.21 15.71
CA ALA A 196 -29.84 -3.40 16.86
C ALA A 196 -30.80 -2.28 16.44
N LYS A 197 -31.57 -1.75 17.39
CA LYS A 197 -32.44 -0.59 17.22
C LYS A 197 -32.21 0.40 18.36
N ASP A 198 -32.25 1.68 18.04
CA ASP A 198 -32.12 2.76 19.03
C ASP A 198 -32.94 3.98 18.59
N ILE A 199 -33.34 4.83 19.53
CA ILE A 199 -33.95 6.13 19.25
C ILE A 199 -32.93 7.15 18.75
N THR A 200 -31.63 6.91 18.97
CA THR A 200 -30.53 7.76 18.52
C THR A 200 -29.67 7.08 17.45
N PRO A 201 -29.04 7.83 16.53
CA PRO A 201 -28.20 7.23 15.49
C PRO A 201 -26.95 6.55 16.07
N PHE A 202 -26.57 5.42 15.46
CA PHE A 202 -25.32 4.74 15.81
C PHE A 202 -24.13 5.54 15.27
N VAL A 203 -23.26 6.00 16.18
CA VAL A 203 -22.11 6.86 15.84
C VAL A 203 -20.92 6.05 15.32
N ASP A 204 -20.67 4.88 15.90
CA ASP A 204 -19.61 3.96 15.45
C ASP A 204 -20.00 2.51 15.71
N TYR A 205 -19.94 1.71 14.66
CA TYR A 205 -20.21 0.27 14.68
C TYR A 205 -19.06 -0.53 14.05
N GLN A 206 -17.85 0.03 14.06
CA GLN A 206 -16.63 -0.71 13.68
C GLN A 206 -16.37 -1.91 14.57
N PHE A 207 -16.86 -1.92 15.80
CA PHE A 207 -16.67 -3.04 16.71
C PHE A 207 -17.33 -4.33 16.24
N LEU A 208 -18.36 -4.25 15.40
CA LEU A 208 -19.03 -5.42 14.81
C LEU A 208 -18.16 -6.16 13.78
N LEU A 209 -17.07 -5.54 13.32
CA LEU A 209 -16.18 -6.11 12.31
C LEU A 209 -15.15 -7.09 12.88
N THR A 210 -14.98 -7.13 14.20
CA THR A 210 -13.91 -7.91 14.87
C THR A 210 -14.41 -9.21 15.51
N SER A 211 -15.72 -9.36 15.67
CA SER A 211 -16.32 -10.55 16.25
C SER A 211 -16.55 -11.56 15.12
N ASP A 212 -15.59 -12.47 14.97
CA ASP A 212 -15.67 -13.69 14.14
C ASP A 212 -16.80 -14.64 14.56
N THR A 213 -17.52 -14.31 15.64
CA THR A 213 -18.71 -15.02 16.05
C THR A 213 -19.76 -14.84 14.96
N SER A 214 -20.09 -15.96 14.31
CA SER A 214 -21.32 -16.14 13.57
C SER A 214 -22.43 -15.33 14.25
N LEU A 215 -22.88 -14.25 13.61
CA LEU A 215 -24.07 -13.47 14.00
C LEU A 215 -25.37 -14.30 13.82
N THR A 216 -25.29 -15.61 14.04
CA THR A 216 -26.40 -16.55 14.02
C THR A 216 -27.03 -16.60 15.39
N GLU A 217 -28.26 -16.09 15.45
CA GLU A 217 -29.37 -16.43 16.36
C GLU A 217 -29.18 -16.22 17.88
N SER A 218 -27.95 -16.21 18.39
CA SER A 218 -27.65 -16.07 19.83
C SER A 218 -27.76 -14.62 20.34
N SER A 219 -27.82 -13.63 19.45
CA SER A 219 -28.07 -12.22 19.82
C SER A 219 -29.54 -11.93 20.12
N GLN A 220 -30.47 -12.84 19.81
CA GLN A 220 -31.91 -12.62 20.05
C GLN A 220 -32.37 -12.98 21.47
N GLN A 221 -31.50 -13.54 22.32
CA GLN A 221 -31.87 -13.98 23.69
C GLN A 221 -31.21 -13.23 24.84
N LEU A 222 -30.43 -12.18 24.61
CA LEU A 222 -29.76 -11.41 25.69
C LEU A 222 -30.17 -9.94 25.79
N ALA A 223 -31.23 -9.53 25.08
CA ALA A 223 -31.82 -8.20 25.25
C ALA A 223 -32.84 -8.20 26.38
N SER A 224 -32.38 -8.17 27.64
CA SER A 224 -33.28 -7.89 28.77
C SER A 224 -32.69 -7.00 29.86
N SER A 225 -31.62 -6.23 29.56
CA SER A 225 -31.20 -5.13 30.43
C SER A 225 -30.19 -4.18 29.73
N PRO A 226 -30.39 -2.85 29.75
CA PRO A 226 -29.41 -1.87 29.28
C PRO A 226 -28.03 -1.98 29.96
N HIS A 227 -27.96 -2.64 31.11
CA HIS A 227 -26.70 -2.85 31.84
C HIS A 227 -25.84 -3.98 31.24
N GLU A 228 -26.45 -4.99 30.63
CA GLU A 228 -25.73 -6.17 30.09
C GLU A 228 -25.08 -5.89 28.72
N GLU A 229 -25.73 -5.07 27.89
CA GLU A 229 -25.18 -4.62 26.60
C GLU A 229 -23.92 -3.76 26.77
N ASN A 230 -23.93 -2.89 27.80
CA ASN A 230 -22.77 -2.09 28.16
C ASN A 230 -21.61 -2.98 28.64
N TYR A 231 -21.90 -3.99 29.46
CA TYR A 231 -20.87 -4.91 29.94
C TYR A 231 -20.21 -5.70 28.81
N LEU A 232 -21.01 -6.24 27.87
CA LEU A 232 -20.49 -6.98 26.72
C LEU A 232 -19.64 -6.08 25.81
N SER A 233 -20.07 -4.83 25.60
CA SER A 233 -19.29 -3.82 24.85
C SER A 233 -17.94 -3.51 25.52
N TYR A 234 -17.91 -3.34 26.84
CA TYR A 234 -16.65 -3.10 27.57
C TYR A 234 -15.72 -4.32 27.54
N LYS A 235 -16.26 -5.52 27.71
CA LYS A 235 -15.47 -6.76 27.63
C LYS A 235 -14.80 -6.92 26.26
N LEU A 236 -15.55 -6.72 25.18
CA LEU A 236 -15.00 -6.76 23.82
C LEU A 236 -13.97 -5.66 23.55
N LYS A 237 -14.10 -4.49 24.17
CA LYS A 237 -13.08 -3.43 24.09
C LYS A 237 -11.80 -3.82 24.83
N LEU A 238 -11.91 -4.44 26.01
CA LEU A 238 -10.75 -4.90 26.78
C LEU A 238 -9.99 -6.01 26.04
N GLU A 239 -10.68 -7.02 25.51
CA GLU A 239 -10.06 -8.10 24.73
C GLU A 239 -9.28 -7.56 23.50
N LYS A 240 -9.77 -6.49 22.86
CA LYS A 240 -9.06 -5.81 21.76
C LYS A 240 -7.81 -5.07 22.21
N ILE A 241 -7.88 -4.39 23.35
CA ILE A 241 -6.74 -3.69 23.92
C ILE A 241 -5.66 -4.71 24.27
N GLU A 242 -6.02 -5.82 24.90
CA GLU A 242 -5.10 -6.92 25.23
C GLU A 242 -4.47 -7.52 23.97
N LYS A 243 -5.26 -7.83 22.94
CA LYS A 243 -4.74 -8.36 21.67
C LYS A 243 -3.80 -7.36 20.98
N SER A 244 -4.14 -6.08 20.98
CA SER A 244 -3.31 -5.03 20.38
C SER A 244 -2.02 -4.81 21.18
N LEU A 245 -2.08 -4.91 22.51
CA LEU A 245 -0.92 -4.82 23.39
C LEU A 245 0.03 -6.01 23.17
N ASN A 246 -0.49 -7.22 23.00
CA ASN A 246 0.33 -8.39 22.66
C ASN A 246 1.04 -8.21 21.30
N ILE A 247 0.30 -7.80 20.25
CA ILE A 247 0.91 -7.50 18.93
C ILE A 247 1.97 -6.39 19.04
N PHE A 248 1.73 -5.37 19.86
CA PHE A 248 2.71 -4.31 20.10
C PHE A 248 3.99 -4.85 20.77
N ASN A 249 3.85 -5.73 21.75
CA ASN A 249 4.99 -6.35 22.43
C ASN A 249 5.77 -7.28 21.49
N ASP A 250 5.09 -8.11 20.69
CA ASP A 250 5.74 -8.97 19.70
C ASP A 250 6.53 -8.14 18.67
N ASN A 251 5.92 -7.05 18.17
CA ASN A 251 6.60 -6.13 17.26
C ASN A 251 7.79 -5.43 17.91
N LYS A 252 7.71 -5.10 19.20
CA LYS A 252 8.82 -4.50 19.95
C LYS A 252 10.00 -5.47 20.05
N GLU A 253 9.75 -6.75 20.27
CA GLU A 253 10.79 -7.78 20.28
C GLU A 253 11.43 -7.93 18.89
N LEU A 254 10.63 -8.03 17.83
CA LEU A 254 11.14 -8.08 16.45
C LEU A 254 11.99 -6.86 16.07
N ILE A 255 11.54 -5.65 16.46
CA ILE A 255 12.33 -4.42 16.25
C ILE A 255 13.67 -4.51 16.99
N GLN A 256 13.67 -5.04 18.22
CA GLN A 256 14.91 -5.20 18.99
C GLN A 256 15.86 -6.20 18.33
N GLU A 257 15.35 -7.31 17.78
CA GLU A 257 16.15 -8.27 17.01
C GLU A 257 16.75 -7.62 15.74
N CYS A 258 15.96 -6.84 15.00
CA CYS A 258 16.46 -6.09 13.84
C CYS A 258 17.56 -5.09 14.24
N ILE A 259 17.40 -4.37 15.36
CA ILE A 259 18.42 -3.44 15.87
C ILE A 259 19.71 -4.20 16.19
N ASN A 260 19.62 -5.33 16.89
CA ASN A 260 20.78 -6.16 17.24
C ASN A 260 21.50 -6.66 15.99
N TYR A 261 20.75 -7.16 14.99
CA TYR A 261 21.30 -7.62 13.71
C TYR A 261 22.04 -6.50 12.95
N LEU A 262 21.46 -5.29 12.91
CA LEU A 262 22.10 -4.14 12.26
C LEU A 262 23.38 -3.72 12.98
N GLN A 263 23.39 -3.72 14.31
CA GLN A 263 24.58 -3.39 15.10
C GLN A 263 25.71 -4.41 14.88
N GLU A 264 25.38 -5.70 14.80
CA GLU A 264 26.35 -6.76 14.52
C GLU A 264 26.97 -6.58 13.12
N ASN A 265 26.14 -6.34 12.09
CA ASN A 265 26.63 -6.09 10.73
C ASN A 265 27.48 -4.82 10.63
N LEU A 266 27.12 -3.76 11.36
CA LEU A 266 27.92 -2.53 11.41
C LEU A 266 29.31 -2.81 12.00
N SER A 267 29.37 -3.58 13.09
CA SER A 267 30.62 -3.99 13.74
C SER A 267 31.51 -4.84 12.80
N ILE A 268 30.90 -5.74 12.02
CA ILE A 268 31.64 -6.52 10.99
C ILE A 268 32.23 -5.58 9.93
N LYS A 269 31.42 -4.67 9.38
CA LYS A 269 31.89 -3.70 8.37
C LYS A 269 32.98 -2.78 8.88
N ASP A 270 32.90 -2.35 10.14
CA ASP A 270 33.94 -1.52 10.75
C ASP A 270 35.26 -2.28 10.87
N LYS A 271 35.23 -3.57 11.24
CA LYS A 271 36.42 -4.43 11.25
C LYS A 271 37.02 -4.62 9.85
N GLU A 272 36.18 -4.83 8.83
CA GLU A 272 36.63 -4.95 7.44
C GLU A 272 37.25 -3.64 6.92
N ASN A 273 36.63 -2.51 7.21
CA ASN A 273 37.17 -1.19 6.88
C ASN A 273 38.51 -0.92 7.56
N LEU A 274 38.69 -1.37 8.81
CA LEU A 274 39.96 -1.25 9.51
C LEU A 274 41.06 -2.08 8.83
N LYS A 275 40.77 -3.34 8.47
CA LYS A 275 41.69 -4.20 7.71
C LYS A 275 42.07 -3.59 6.36
N LEU A 276 41.11 -3.03 5.63
CA LEU A 276 41.37 -2.34 4.36
C LEU A 276 42.29 -1.12 4.53
N LYS A 277 42.11 -0.34 5.60
CA LYS A 277 43.00 0.78 5.93
C LYS A 277 44.41 0.31 6.26
N GLU A 278 44.56 -0.77 7.02
CA GLU A 278 45.86 -1.36 7.35
C GLU A 278 46.59 -1.88 6.10
N MET A 279 45.89 -2.59 5.21
CA MET A 279 46.44 -3.04 3.92
C MET A 279 46.91 -1.86 3.06
N ASN A 280 46.09 -0.82 2.94
CA ASN A 280 46.43 0.37 2.16
C ASN A 280 47.64 1.11 2.76
N LEU A 281 47.76 1.16 4.09
CA LEU A 281 48.94 1.71 4.75
C LEU A 281 50.22 0.91 4.43
N GLN A 282 50.15 -0.43 4.44
CA GLN A 282 51.26 -1.30 4.07
C GLN A 282 51.69 -1.11 2.60
N ASP A 283 50.72 -1.03 1.68
CA ASP A 283 50.99 -0.76 0.27
C ASP A 283 51.67 0.60 0.06
N ASN A 284 51.21 1.64 0.76
CA ASN A 284 51.84 2.97 0.71
C ASN A 284 53.28 2.94 1.23
N ILE A 285 53.56 2.22 2.32
CA ILE A 285 54.94 2.04 2.83
C ILE A 285 55.82 1.36 1.77
N LYS A 286 55.30 0.33 1.10
CA LYS A 286 56.02 -0.40 0.03
C LYS A 286 56.31 0.51 -1.16
N ILE A 287 55.35 1.32 -1.60
CA ILE A 287 55.53 2.31 -2.68
C ILE A 287 56.61 3.33 -2.33
N VAL A 288 56.62 3.85 -1.10
CA VAL A 288 57.65 4.80 -0.64
C VAL A 288 59.04 4.17 -0.67
N ASN A 289 59.18 2.91 -0.22
CA ASN A 289 60.46 2.21 -0.23
C ASN A 289 60.97 1.95 -1.65
N LEU A 290 60.10 1.48 -2.56
CA LEU A 290 60.45 1.30 -3.97
C LEU A 290 60.84 2.62 -4.63
N THR A 291 60.15 3.72 -4.30
CA THR A 291 60.47 5.05 -4.83
C THR A 291 61.87 5.50 -4.41
N LYS A 292 62.26 5.26 -3.16
CA LYS A 292 63.62 5.54 -2.66
C LYS A 292 64.68 4.71 -3.37
N GLU A 293 64.41 3.42 -3.60
CA GLU A 293 65.33 2.53 -4.32
C GLU A 293 65.53 2.97 -5.77
N VAL A 294 64.46 3.33 -6.48
CA VAL A 294 64.52 3.87 -7.85
C VAL A 294 65.33 5.17 -7.89
N LEU A 295 65.14 6.09 -6.94
CA LEU A 295 65.93 7.32 -6.85
C LEU A 295 67.42 7.04 -6.64
N TYR A 296 67.75 6.12 -5.73
CA TYR A 296 69.13 5.71 -5.49
C TYR A 296 69.79 5.08 -6.73
N LEU A 297 69.09 4.19 -7.43
CA LEU A 297 69.58 3.59 -8.67
C LEU A 297 69.79 4.63 -9.78
N LYS A 298 68.89 5.62 -9.88
CA LYS A 298 69.01 6.73 -10.82
C LYS A 298 70.25 7.59 -10.53
N GLU A 299 70.51 7.92 -9.27
CA GLU A 299 71.73 8.65 -8.88
C GLU A 299 73.00 7.85 -9.19
N LYS A 300 72.99 6.54 -8.95
CA LYS A 300 74.12 5.65 -9.27
C LYS A 300 74.39 5.60 -10.78
N LEU A 301 73.34 5.50 -11.61
CA LEU A 301 73.45 5.51 -13.06
C LEU A 301 74.03 6.83 -13.58
N ASN A 302 73.52 7.96 -13.09
CA ASN A 302 74.05 9.28 -13.45
C ASN A 302 75.54 9.43 -13.12
N ASN A 303 75.98 8.87 -11.98
CA ASN A 303 77.39 8.87 -11.59
C ASN A 303 78.26 8.01 -12.50
N GLU A 304 77.78 6.83 -12.91
CA GLU A 304 78.48 5.95 -13.88
C GLU A 304 78.62 6.62 -15.26
N ASP A 305 77.54 7.22 -15.77
CA ASP A 305 77.55 7.97 -17.04
C ASP A 305 78.56 9.12 -16.99
N SER A 306 78.64 9.85 -15.87
CA SER A 306 79.62 10.93 -15.68
C SER A 306 81.07 10.42 -15.71
N LYS A 307 81.33 9.21 -15.18
CA LYS A 307 82.65 8.57 -15.23
C LYS A 307 83.02 8.16 -16.65
N LEU A 308 82.08 7.57 -17.38
CA LEU A 308 82.25 7.19 -18.78
C LEU A 308 82.60 8.41 -19.63
N LEU A 309 81.88 9.52 -19.46
CA LEU A 309 82.14 10.79 -20.15
C LEU A 309 83.55 11.32 -19.85
N ARG A 310 84.00 11.23 -18.59
CA ARG A 310 85.37 11.60 -18.18
C ARG A 310 86.43 10.73 -18.85
N LEU A 311 86.23 9.42 -18.91
CA LEU A 311 87.15 8.49 -19.57
C LEU A 311 87.25 8.78 -21.07
N LEU A 312 86.11 9.06 -21.71
CA LEU A 312 86.04 9.38 -23.14
C LEU A 312 86.83 10.67 -23.46
N ASN A 313 86.67 11.72 -22.64
CA ASN A 313 87.43 12.97 -22.77
C ASN A 313 88.94 12.76 -22.59
N ASN A 314 89.36 11.92 -21.64
CA ASN A 314 90.77 11.59 -21.43
C ASN A 314 91.38 10.78 -22.58
N LEU A 315 90.59 9.93 -23.23
CA LEU A 315 91.00 9.21 -24.44
C LEU A 315 91.15 10.19 -25.62
N LEU A 316 90.18 11.08 -25.82
CA LEU A 316 90.21 12.10 -26.86
C LEU A 316 91.40 13.07 -26.72
N SER A 317 91.83 13.40 -25.50
CA SER A 317 93.00 14.26 -25.28
C SER A 317 94.35 13.59 -25.57
N LYS A 318 94.38 12.26 -25.77
CA LYS A 318 95.59 11.48 -26.05
C LYS A 318 95.76 11.13 -27.53
N ILE A 319 94.74 11.39 -28.35
CA ILE A 319 94.75 11.23 -29.81
C ILE A 319 95.15 12.57 -30.42
#